data_AF-A0A0U4UX56-F1
#
_entry.id   AF-A0A0U4UX56-F1
#
_cell.length_a   1.000
_cell.length_b   1.000
_cell.length_c   1.000
_cell.angle_alpha   90.00
_cell.angle_beta   90.00
_cell.angle_gamma   90.00
#
_symmetry.space_group_name_H-M   'P 1'
#
loop_
_entity.id
_entity.type
_entity.pdbx_description
1 polymer ?
#
loop_
_entity_poly.entity_id
_entity_poly.type
_entity_poly.pdbx_seq_one_letter_code
_entity_poly.pdbx_strand_id
1 'polypeptide(L)'
;MTRIKKSRTSGQIGNRHKPAAEARQTRERPVETKKKGAGLKSGSRNAPQPEKSQHSGPANKDPRHGSKKPIELHVNEAEQKLLQQTPDFKPKAQLAKVKVIALAPEQELAELEQDEKLLDLVERVENGEILTGKDAKYFNAKTARHAELLTLLGLDEDEESDETDTAEEDADPLAEFERTDWRKDLLGE
;
A
#
# COMPACT_ATOMS: atom_id res chain seq x y z
N MET A 1 13.05 -17.86 -16.82
CA MET A 1 12.90 -16.44 -17.24
C MET A 1 11.43 -16.05 -17.21
N THR A 2 10.94 -15.34 -16.18
CA THR A 2 9.59 -14.77 -16.23
C THR A 2 9.61 -13.31 -15.80
N ARG A 3 9.62 -12.46 -16.83
CA ARG A 3 9.52 -11.00 -16.77
C ARG A 3 8.17 -10.62 -16.16
N ILE A 4 8.13 -10.29 -14.88
CA ILE A 4 6.95 -9.68 -14.25
C ILE A 4 7.02 -8.17 -14.51
N LYS A 5 6.11 -7.68 -15.35
CA LYS A 5 5.98 -6.25 -15.64
C LYS A 5 5.36 -5.54 -14.43
N LYS A 6 6.11 -4.64 -13.81
CA LYS A 6 5.64 -3.71 -12.78
C LYS A 6 4.59 -2.77 -13.40
N SER A 7 3.30 -2.99 -13.12
CA SER A 7 2.27 -2.00 -13.39
C SER A 7 2.27 -0.95 -12.29
N ARG A 8 2.12 0.32 -12.67
CA ARG A 8 2.03 1.43 -11.73
C ARG A 8 0.55 1.57 -11.39
N THR A 9 0.18 1.44 -10.11
CA THR A 9 -1.15 1.87 -9.65
C THR A 9 -1.28 3.35 -9.95
N SER A 10 -2.02 3.68 -11.01
CA SER A 10 -2.38 5.05 -11.28
C SER A 10 -3.34 5.47 -10.18
N GLY A 11 -2.87 6.31 -9.25
CA GLY A 11 -3.74 7.02 -8.33
C GLY A 11 -4.81 7.79 -9.11
N GLN A 12 -5.88 8.18 -8.42
CA GLN A 12 -7.01 8.84 -9.06
C GLN A 12 -6.55 10.09 -9.83
N ILE A 13 -6.65 10.03 -11.17
CA ILE A 13 -6.25 11.12 -12.07
C ILE A 13 -7.34 12.19 -12.03
N GLY A 14 -7.32 13.02 -10.99
CA GLY A 14 -8.23 14.15 -10.82
C GLY A 14 -9.59 13.82 -10.20
N ASN A 15 -10.46 14.83 -10.22
CA ASN A 15 -11.79 14.75 -9.64
C ASN A 15 -12.67 13.82 -10.49
N ARG A 16 -13.27 12.81 -9.85
CA ARG A 16 -14.24 11.92 -10.50
C ARG A 16 -15.41 12.74 -11.07
N HIS A 17 -15.91 12.33 -12.23
CA HIS A 17 -17.09 12.94 -12.83
C HIS A 17 -18.31 12.68 -11.95
N LYS A 18 -18.67 13.68 -11.15
CA LYS A 18 -19.88 13.64 -10.32
C LYS A 18 -21.12 13.88 -11.18
N PRO A 19 -22.26 13.25 -10.87
CA PRO A 19 -23.53 13.56 -11.53
C PRO A 19 -23.87 15.05 -11.36
N ALA A 20 -24.58 15.62 -12.34
CA ALA A 20 -24.81 17.06 -12.43
C ALA A 20 -25.50 17.66 -11.18
N ALA A 21 -26.28 16.87 -10.45
CA ALA A 21 -26.91 17.28 -9.20
C ALA A 21 -25.87 17.50 -8.07
N GLU A 22 -24.91 16.58 -7.93
CA GLU A 22 -23.90 16.63 -6.87
C GLU A 22 -22.80 17.66 -7.17
N ALA A 23 -22.45 17.84 -8.44
CA ALA A 23 -21.50 18.87 -8.89
C ALA A 23 -21.99 20.31 -8.64
N ARG A 24 -23.31 20.52 -8.52
CA ARG A 24 -23.89 21.84 -8.20
C ARG A 24 -23.78 22.18 -6.71
N GLN A 25 -23.73 21.18 -5.83
CA GLN A 25 -23.64 21.39 -4.39
C GLN A 25 -22.24 21.85 -3.95
N THR A 26 -21.20 21.46 -4.68
CA THR A 26 -19.81 21.83 -4.38
C THR A 26 -19.32 23.06 -5.13
N ARG A 27 -20.16 23.68 -5.98
CA ARG A 27 -19.80 24.89 -6.72
C ARG A 27 -20.05 26.12 -5.85
N GLU A 28 -19.00 26.86 -5.54
CA GLU A 28 -19.11 28.19 -4.94
C GLU A 28 -19.95 29.09 -5.85
N ARG A 29 -20.95 29.76 -5.28
CA ARG A 29 -21.76 30.73 -6.03
C ARG A 29 -20.85 31.90 -6.42
N PRO A 30 -20.82 32.30 -7.71
CA PRO A 30 -20.01 33.43 -8.12
C PRO A 30 -20.47 34.68 -7.38
N VAL A 31 -19.52 35.40 -6.79
CA VAL A 31 -19.78 36.66 -6.11
C VAL A 31 -20.34 37.65 -7.13
N GLU A 32 -21.58 38.08 -6.93
CA GLU A 32 -22.21 39.08 -7.77
C GLU A 32 -21.52 40.43 -7.57
N THR A 33 -20.62 40.78 -8.48
CA THR A 33 -20.01 42.12 -8.49
C THR A 33 -21.01 43.11 -9.08
N LYS A 34 -21.25 44.22 -8.35
CA LYS A 34 -22.29 45.24 -8.61
C LYS A 34 -22.18 46.01 -9.94
N LYS A 35 -21.39 45.54 -10.92
CA LYS A 35 -21.08 46.31 -12.16
C LYS A 35 -21.01 45.46 -13.43
N LYS A 36 -21.77 44.38 -13.56
CA LYS A 36 -22.05 43.82 -14.89
C LYS A 36 -23.21 44.60 -15.52
N GLY A 37 -22.91 45.52 -16.45
CA GLY A 37 -23.93 46.21 -17.24
C GLY A 37 -23.78 47.72 -17.38
N ALA A 38 -22.91 48.37 -16.61
CA ALA A 38 -22.55 49.75 -16.87
C ALA A 38 -21.57 49.78 -18.05
N GLY A 39 -22.02 50.22 -19.23
CA GLY A 39 -21.17 50.41 -20.40
C GLY A 39 -20.00 51.37 -20.14
N LEU A 40 -19.17 51.59 -21.17
CA LEU A 40 -18.06 52.54 -21.08
C LEU A 40 -18.56 53.94 -20.66
N LYS A 41 -17.73 54.70 -19.92
CA LYS A 41 -18.04 56.07 -19.52
C LYS A 41 -18.32 56.94 -20.76
N SER A 42 -19.33 57.81 -20.65
CA SER A 42 -19.66 58.80 -21.69
C SER A 42 -18.41 59.65 -22.00
N GLY A 43 -18.12 59.88 -23.29
CA GLY A 43 -16.93 60.64 -23.73
C GLY A 43 -15.64 59.83 -23.92
N SER A 44 -15.65 58.50 -23.74
CA SER A 44 -14.45 57.64 -23.91
C SER A 44 -13.74 57.74 -25.27
N ARG A 45 -14.40 58.23 -26.32
CA ARG A 45 -13.84 58.35 -27.68
C ARG A 45 -13.06 59.66 -27.91
N ASN A 46 -13.37 60.71 -27.14
CA ASN A 46 -12.80 62.04 -27.31
C ASN A 46 -11.90 62.47 -26.15
N ALA A 47 -11.79 61.65 -25.09
CA ALA A 47 -10.83 61.90 -24.03
C ALA A 47 -9.40 61.66 -24.57
N PRO A 48 -8.45 62.59 -24.36
CA PRO A 48 -7.05 62.34 -24.68
C PRO A 48 -6.62 61.10 -23.90
N GLN A 49 -6.20 60.06 -24.63
CA GLN A 49 -5.67 58.86 -24.01
C GLN A 49 -4.40 59.25 -23.25
N PRO A 50 -4.30 59.01 -21.93
CA PRO A 50 -3.00 59.09 -21.28
C PRO A 50 -2.09 58.06 -21.94
N GLU A 51 -0.89 58.48 -22.34
CA GLU A 51 0.21 57.62 -22.77
C GLU A 51 0.32 56.46 -21.78
N LYS A 52 -0.21 55.29 -22.17
CA LYS A 52 -0.04 54.09 -21.36
C LYS A 52 1.42 53.70 -21.54
N SER A 53 2.17 53.80 -20.44
CA SER A 53 3.50 53.22 -20.35
C SER A 53 3.44 51.80 -20.92
N GLN A 54 4.30 51.51 -21.88
CA GLN A 54 4.43 50.19 -22.46
C GLN A 54 4.79 49.23 -21.34
N HIS A 55 3.79 48.54 -20.82
CA HIS A 55 3.96 47.54 -19.79
C HIS A 55 4.66 46.35 -20.44
N SER A 56 5.99 46.28 -20.31
CA SER A 56 6.86 45.17 -20.74
C SER A 56 6.67 43.90 -19.88
N GLY A 57 5.47 43.72 -19.33
CA GLY A 57 5.09 42.50 -18.63
C GLY A 57 4.82 41.37 -19.61
N PRO A 58 4.80 40.11 -19.14
CA PRO A 58 4.50 38.95 -19.98
C PRO A 58 3.03 38.99 -20.42
N ALA A 59 2.76 39.73 -21.50
CA ALA A 59 1.48 39.69 -22.17
C ALA A 59 1.30 38.30 -22.79
N ASN A 60 0.11 37.73 -22.63
CA ASN A 60 -0.28 36.46 -23.23
C ASN A 60 -0.31 36.64 -24.75
N LYS A 61 0.77 36.22 -25.42
CA LYS A 61 0.94 36.37 -26.87
C LYS A 61 0.06 35.34 -27.59
N ASP A 62 -0.56 35.75 -28.68
CA ASP A 62 -1.38 34.89 -29.52
C ASP A 62 -0.58 33.62 -29.92
N PRO A 63 -1.07 32.41 -29.63
CA PRO A 63 -0.41 31.15 -29.98
C PRO A 63 -0.10 31.01 -31.47
N ARG A 64 -0.81 31.74 -32.35
CA ARG A 64 -0.55 31.73 -33.80
C ARG A 64 0.71 32.50 -34.18
N HIS A 65 1.16 33.42 -33.32
CA HIS A 65 2.41 34.15 -33.50
C HIS A 65 3.53 33.41 -32.76
N GLY A 66 4.36 32.68 -33.51
CA GLY A 66 5.52 31.99 -32.95
C GLY A 66 6.52 32.93 -32.26
N SER A 67 7.42 32.36 -31.47
CA SER A 67 8.49 33.12 -30.81
C SER A 67 9.41 33.76 -31.84
N LYS A 68 9.36 35.10 -31.96
CA LYS A 68 10.30 35.91 -32.74
C LYS A 68 11.47 36.44 -31.90
N LYS A 69 11.80 35.79 -30.78
CA LYS A 69 12.96 36.19 -29.97
C LYS A 69 14.24 35.82 -30.73
N PRO A 70 15.16 36.76 -30.97
CA PRO A 70 16.44 36.44 -31.59
C PRO A 70 17.22 35.46 -30.71
N ILE A 71 17.90 34.51 -31.35
CA ILE A 71 18.80 33.56 -30.69
C ILE A 71 20.20 34.11 -30.85
N GLU A 72 20.90 34.28 -29.74
CA GLU A 72 22.27 34.77 -29.74
C GLU A 72 23.24 33.65 -30.14
N LEU A 73 24.24 33.97 -30.96
CA LEU A 73 25.19 32.98 -31.49
C LEU A 73 26.28 32.60 -30.47
N HIS A 74 26.46 33.41 -29.44
CA HIS A 74 27.44 33.20 -28.38
C HIS A 74 26.73 32.81 -27.08
N VAL A 75 27.33 31.89 -26.34
CA VAL A 75 26.73 31.39 -25.08
C VAL A 75 26.84 32.48 -24.02
N ASN A 76 25.69 32.98 -23.59
CA ASN A 76 25.61 33.98 -22.52
C ASN A 76 26.00 33.40 -21.17
N GLU A 77 26.53 34.24 -20.27
CA GLU A 77 26.95 33.85 -18.92
C GLU A 77 25.83 33.15 -18.12
N ALA A 78 24.57 33.49 -18.39
CA ALA A 78 23.41 32.85 -17.79
C ALA A 78 23.23 31.39 -18.25
N GLU A 79 23.47 31.11 -19.53
CA GLU A 79 23.38 29.77 -20.10
C GLU A 79 24.56 28.91 -19.68
N GLN A 80 25.76 29.49 -19.54
CA GLN A 80 26.93 28.80 -19.01
C GLN A 80 26.71 28.32 -17.56
N LYS A 81 26.07 29.15 -16.72
CA LYS A 81 25.73 28.77 -15.34
C LYS A 81 24.71 27.64 -15.27
N LEU A 82 23.77 27.58 -16.22
CA LEU A 82 22.80 26.49 -16.32
C LEU A 82 23.44 25.19 -16.82
N LEU A 83 24.39 25.27 -17.75
CA LEU A 83 25.15 24.11 -18.24
C LEU A 83 26.10 23.53 -17.20
N GLN A 84 26.58 24.36 -16.26
CA GLN A 84 27.46 23.92 -15.17
C GLN A 84 26.71 23.26 -13.99
N GLN A 85 25.38 23.33 -13.95
CA GLN A 85 24.59 22.63 -12.95
C GLN A 85 24.46 21.15 -13.33
N THR A 86 25.30 20.31 -12.74
CA THR A 86 25.15 18.87 -12.86
C THR A 86 23.86 18.42 -12.17
N PRO A 87 23.01 17.59 -12.81
CA PRO A 87 21.80 17.10 -12.19
C PRO A 87 22.14 16.20 -10.99
N ASP A 88 21.61 16.55 -9.82
CA ASP A 88 21.73 15.74 -8.60
C ASP A 88 20.94 14.42 -8.74
N PHE A 89 21.64 13.36 -9.16
CA PHE A 89 21.08 12.00 -9.31
C PHE A 89 20.90 11.24 -7.99
N LYS A 90 20.77 11.94 -6.85
CA LYS A 90 20.58 11.26 -5.57
C LYS A 90 19.11 10.82 -5.42
N PRO A 91 18.82 9.51 -5.30
CA PRO A 91 17.46 9.03 -5.13
C PRO A 91 16.92 9.51 -3.78
N LYS A 92 15.84 10.31 -3.81
CA LYS A 92 15.19 10.88 -2.62
C LYS A 92 14.32 9.87 -1.84
N ALA A 93 14.17 8.65 -2.35
CA ALA A 93 13.35 7.63 -1.71
C ALA A 93 14.23 6.71 -0.85
N GLN A 94 14.09 6.85 0.47
CA GLN A 94 14.63 5.86 1.42
C GLN A 94 13.58 4.76 1.61
N LEU A 95 13.94 3.53 1.27
CA LEU A 95 13.07 2.37 1.45
C LEU A 95 13.10 1.98 2.93
N ALA A 96 12.15 2.49 3.72
CA ALA A 96 11.99 2.06 5.10
C ALA A 96 11.57 0.59 5.11
N LYS A 97 12.35 -0.27 5.78
CA LYS A 97 11.99 -1.68 5.99
C LYS A 97 10.66 -1.72 6.75
N VAL A 98 9.65 -2.32 6.13
CA VAL A 98 8.35 -2.56 6.76
C VAL A 98 8.62 -3.32 8.05
N LYS A 99 8.22 -2.74 9.19
CA LYS A 99 8.19 -3.47 10.46
C LYS A 99 7.12 -4.53 10.31
N VAL A 100 7.56 -5.77 10.07
CA VAL A 100 6.69 -6.92 10.20
C VAL A 100 6.27 -6.93 11.66
N ILE A 101 4.99 -6.68 11.91
CA ILE A 101 4.40 -6.96 13.22
C ILE A 101 4.56 -8.46 13.35
N ALA A 102 5.49 -8.89 14.20
CA ALA A 102 5.66 -10.31 14.49
C ALA A 102 4.35 -10.77 15.13
N LEU A 103 3.48 -11.36 14.32
CA LEU A 103 2.35 -12.11 14.83
C LEU A 103 2.94 -13.27 15.65
N ALA A 104 2.34 -13.56 16.80
CA ALA A 104 2.72 -14.74 17.55
C ALA A 104 2.50 -15.99 16.66
N PRO A 105 3.38 -16.99 16.71
CA PRO A 105 3.25 -18.20 15.89
C PRO A 105 1.90 -18.90 16.10
N GLU A 106 1.38 -18.90 17.33
CA GLU A 106 0.04 -19.41 17.67
C GLU A 106 -1.09 -18.67 16.95
N GLN A 107 -1.00 -17.33 16.90
CA GLN A 107 -2.01 -16.52 16.23
C GLN A 107 -1.98 -16.75 14.71
N GLU A 108 -0.79 -16.88 14.15
CA GLU A 108 -0.61 -17.19 12.75
C GLU A 108 -1.18 -18.58 12.39
N LEU A 109 -0.98 -19.57 13.26
CA LEU A 109 -1.54 -20.91 13.10
C LEU A 109 -3.08 -20.87 13.11
N ALA A 110 -3.69 -20.17 14.08
CA ALA A 110 -5.14 -20.00 14.15
C ALA A 110 -5.72 -19.28 12.90
N GLU A 111 -5.00 -18.28 12.37
CA GLU A 111 -5.38 -17.62 11.12
C GLU A 111 -5.30 -18.56 9.90
N LEU A 112 -4.34 -19.50 9.88
CA LEU A 112 -4.25 -20.52 8.83
C LEU A 112 -5.40 -21.53 8.89
N GLU A 113 -5.77 -21.99 10.09
CA GLU A 113 -6.88 -22.93 10.29
C GLU A 113 -8.24 -22.33 9.91
N GLN A 114 -8.38 -21.01 10.06
CA GLN A 114 -9.61 -20.27 9.70
C GLN A 114 -9.63 -19.78 8.25
N ASP A 115 -8.61 -20.07 7.43
CA ASP A 115 -8.53 -19.62 6.04
C ASP A 115 -9.55 -20.38 5.17
N GLU A 116 -10.69 -19.75 4.86
CA GLU A 116 -11.77 -20.31 4.04
C GLU A 116 -11.27 -20.93 2.73
N LYS A 117 -10.29 -20.29 2.08
CA LYS A 117 -9.75 -20.79 0.82
C LYS A 117 -8.96 -22.08 1.02
N LEU A 118 -8.23 -22.20 2.13
CA LEU A 118 -7.47 -23.41 2.44
C LEU A 118 -8.42 -24.56 2.74
N LEU A 119 -9.46 -24.32 3.54
CA LEU A 119 -10.50 -25.30 3.85
C LEU A 119 -11.18 -25.85 2.58
N ASP A 120 -11.64 -24.97 1.69
CA ASP A 120 -12.22 -25.36 0.39
C ASP A 120 -11.28 -26.25 -0.44
N LEU A 121 -9.96 -26.01 -0.38
CA LEU A 121 -8.96 -26.77 -1.12
C LEU A 121 -8.69 -28.13 -0.47
N VAL A 122 -8.72 -28.21 0.86
CA VAL A 122 -8.62 -29.47 1.61
C VAL A 122 -9.81 -30.37 1.26
N GLU A 123 -11.03 -29.85 1.32
CA GLU A 123 -12.23 -30.61 0.97
C GLU A 123 -12.15 -31.19 -0.45
N ARG A 124 -11.66 -30.43 -1.43
CA ARG A 124 -11.49 -30.93 -2.81
C ARG A 124 -10.47 -32.07 -2.89
N VAL A 125 -9.36 -31.96 -2.17
CA VAL A 125 -8.35 -33.02 -2.11
C VAL A 125 -8.92 -34.27 -1.44
N GLU A 126 -9.69 -34.12 -0.36
CA GLU A 126 -10.39 -35.23 0.31
C GLU A 126 -11.43 -35.89 -0.59
N ASN A 127 -12.12 -35.11 -1.43
CA ASN A 127 -13.01 -35.60 -2.46
C ASN A 127 -12.28 -36.28 -3.64
N GLY A 128 -10.94 -36.35 -3.60
CA GLY A 128 -10.10 -36.98 -4.62
C GLY A 128 -9.83 -36.11 -5.85
N GLU A 129 -10.15 -34.82 -5.80
CA GLU A 129 -9.84 -33.88 -6.88
C GLU A 129 -8.35 -33.50 -6.87
N ILE A 130 -7.73 -33.51 -8.06
CA ILE A 130 -6.34 -33.13 -8.22
C ILE A 130 -6.24 -31.61 -8.37
N LEU A 131 -5.71 -30.93 -7.35
CA LEU A 131 -5.42 -29.50 -7.41
C LEU A 131 -4.32 -29.21 -8.46
N THR A 132 -4.50 -28.16 -9.25
CA THR A 132 -3.51 -27.78 -10.28
C THR A 132 -3.16 -26.29 -10.27
N GLY A 133 -2.00 -25.94 -10.83
CA GLY A 133 -1.62 -24.57 -11.12
C GLY A 133 -1.40 -23.68 -9.89
N LYS A 134 -2.29 -22.70 -9.69
CA LYS A 134 -2.18 -21.72 -8.59
C LYS A 134 -2.67 -22.30 -7.27
N ASP A 135 -3.71 -23.12 -7.31
CA ASP A 135 -4.33 -23.65 -6.10
C ASP A 135 -3.47 -24.73 -5.46
N ALA A 136 -2.86 -25.62 -6.26
CA ALA A 136 -1.85 -26.56 -5.78
C ALA A 136 -0.66 -25.84 -5.12
N LYS A 137 -0.16 -24.76 -5.73
CA LYS A 137 0.94 -23.97 -5.15
C LYS A 137 0.55 -23.30 -3.85
N TYR A 138 -0.68 -22.79 -3.77
CA TYR A 138 -1.20 -22.15 -2.57
C TYR A 138 -1.36 -23.17 -1.44
N PHE A 139 -2.02 -24.29 -1.72
CA PHE A 139 -2.18 -25.41 -0.81
C PHE A 139 -0.83 -25.86 -0.26
N ASN A 140 0.12 -26.22 -1.14
CA ASN A 140 1.45 -26.67 -0.73
C ASN A 140 2.22 -25.63 0.11
N ALA A 141 2.10 -24.34 -0.22
CA ALA A 141 2.77 -23.28 0.54
C ALA A 141 2.16 -23.10 1.94
N LYS A 142 0.84 -23.24 2.07
CA LYS A 142 0.13 -23.12 3.33
C LYS A 142 0.31 -24.35 4.21
N THR A 143 0.26 -25.55 3.65
CA THR A 143 0.51 -26.80 4.40
C THR A 143 1.96 -26.89 4.88
N ALA A 144 2.94 -26.48 4.07
CA ALA A 144 4.34 -26.41 4.51
C ALA A 144 4.52 -25.42 5.68
N ARG A 145 3.90 -24.23 5.57
CA ARG A 145 3.93 -23.24 6.65
C ARG A 145 3.23 -23.73 7.92
N HIS A 146 2.14 -24.47 7.78
CA HIS A 146 1.44 -25.07 8.92
C HIS A 146 2.35 -26.07 9.65
N ALA A 147 3.04 -26.95 8.92
CA ALA A 147 4.01 -27.87 9.51
C ALA A 147 5.16 -27.12 10.21
N GLU A 148 5.71 -26.07 9.59
CA GLU A 148 6.74 -25.22 10.22
C GLU A 148 6.23 -24.54 11.51
N LEU A 149 4.95 -24.17 11.59
CA LEU A 149 4.39 -23.57 12.81
C LEU A 149 4.17 -24.60 13.92
N LEU A 150 3.76 -25.83 13.56
CA LEU A 150 3.64 -26.92 14.52
C LEU A 150 5.00 -27.29 15.13
N THR A 151 6.04 -27.40 14.31
CA THR A 151 7.41 -27.69 14.79
C THR A 151 7.93 -26.56 15.68
N LEU A 152 7.74 -25.29 15.28
CA LEU A 152 8.12 -24.14 16.09
C LEU A 152 7.41 -24.07 17.45
N LEU A 153 6.18 -24.59 17.53
CA LEU A 153 5.39 -24.64 18.76
C LEU A 153 5.63 -25.92 19.57
N GLY A 154 6.38 -26.90 19.03
CA GLY A 154 6.62 -28.20 19.66
C GLY A 154 5.36 -29.08 19.72
N LEU A 155 4.43 -28.88 18.78
CA LEU A 155 3.20 -29.69 18.64
C LEU A 155 3.34 -30.77 17.55
N ASP A 156 4.54 -30.97 17.01
CA ASP A 156 4.76 -31.93 15.93
C ASP A 156 4.87 -33.35 16.51
N GLU A 157 3.87 -34.19 16.24
CA GLU A 157 3.75 -35.56 16.77
C GLU A 157 4.91 -36.48 16.29
N ASP A 158 5.55 -36.15 15.16
CA ASP A 158 6.64 -36.95 14.60
C ASP A 158 7.98 -36.76 15.36
N GLU A 159 8.22 -35.59 15.98
CA GLU A 159 9.44 -35.28 16.74
C GLU A 159 9.40 -35.79 18.20
N GLU A 160 8.21 -36.05 18.75
CA GLU A 160 8.04 -36.63 20.09
C GLU A 160 8.44 -38.12 20.15
N SER A 161 8.67 -38.78 19.01
CA SER A 161 9.05 -40.19 18.97
C SER A 161 10.55 -40.49 19.21
N ASP A 162 11.43 -39.48 19.22
CA ASP A 162 12.90 -39.70 19.30
C ASP A 162 13.58 -39.09 20.54
N GLU A 163 12.88 -38.39 21.44
CA GLU A 163 13.51 -37.76 22.63
C GLU A 163 12.75 -37.84 23.97
N THR A 164 11.67 -38.63 24.09
CA THR A 164 10.97 -38.85 25.38
C THR A 164 10.91 -40.31 25.84
N ASP A 165 11.76 -41.19 25.29
CA ASP A 165 12.04 -42.52 25.86
C ASP A 165 12.98 -42.43 27.09
N THR A 166 12.72 -41.46 27.98
CA THR A 166 13.33 -41.39 29.31
C THR A 166 12.28 -41.74 30.35
N ALA A 167 11.75 -42.96 30.27
CA ALA A 167 11.40 -43.90 31.36
C ALA A 167 10.86 -43.41 32.74
N GLU A 168 10.44 -42.15 32.91
CA GLU A 168 10.00 -41.57 34.19
C GLU A 168 8.63 -40.88 34.12
N GLU A 169 8.07 -40.64 32.92
CA GLU A 169 6.73 -40.04 32.73
C GLU A 169 5.58 -41.07 32.56
N ASP A 170 5.88 -42.37 32.49
CA ASP A 170 4.89 -43.46 32.45
C ASP A 170 4.24 -43.78 33.82
N ALA A 171 4.48 -42.97 34.83
CA ALA A 171 3.57 -42.94 35.97
C ALA A 171 2.34 -42.14 35.54
N ASP A 172 1.37 -42.83 34.90
CA ASP A 172 0.03 -42.29 34.66
C ASP A 172 -0.37 -41.47 35.89
N PRO A 173 -0.64 -40.15 35.75
CA PRO A 173 -0.93 -39.30 36.90
C PRO A 173 -2.13 -39.84 37.71
N LEU A 174 -3.00 -40.64 37.09
CA LEU A 174 -4.04 -41.38 37.79
C LEU A 174 -3.51 -42.57 38.60
N ALA A 175 -2.53 -43.32 38.09
CA ALA A 175 -1.88 -44.40 38.83
C ALA A 175 -1.00 -43.88 39.97
N GLU A 176 -0.31 -42.74 39.75
CA GLU A 176 0.43 -42.04 40.80
C GLU A 176 -0.50 -41.50 41.88
N PHE A 177 -1.67 -41.00 41.45
CA PHE A 177 -2.76 -40.69 42.36
C PHE A 177 -3.08 -41.97 43.15
N GLU A 178 -3.64 -43.02 42.55
CA GLU A 178 -4.08 -44.23 43.25
C GLU A 178 -3.02 -44.90 44.15
N ARG A 179 -1.73 -44.76 43.85
CA ARG A 179 -0.62 -45.28 44.68
C ARG A 179 -0.39 -44.47 45.97
N THR A 180 -0.69 -43.18 45.97
CA THR A 180 -0.56 -42.33 47.16
C THR A 180 -1.80 -42.48 48.04
N ASP A 181 -1.61 -43.03 49.25
CA ASP A 181 -2.74 -43.32 50.15
C ASP A 181 -3.11 -42.08 50.99
N TRP A 182 -3.77 -41.08 50.38
CA TRP A 182 -4.09 -39.80 51.04
C TRP A 182 -5.03 -39.95 52.23
N ARG A 183 -5.70 -41.09 52.36
CA ARG A 183 -6.53 -41.37 53.54
C ARG A 183 -5.68 -41.39 54.80
N LYS A 184 -4.43 -41.86 54.70
CA LYS A 184 -3.48 -41.88 55.81
C LYS A 184 -2.92 -40.48 56.10
N ASP A 185 -2.66 -39.70 55.05
CA ASP A 185 -2.07 -38.36 55.17
C ASP A 185 -3.08 -37.30 55.66
N LEU A 186 -4.37 -37.43 55.28
CA LEU A 186 -5.41 -36.47 55.62
C LEU A 186 -6.19 -36.81 56.91
N LEU A 187 -6.34 -38.10 57.25
CA LEU A 187 -7.11 -38.55 58.42
C LEU A 187 -6.27 -39.10 59.58
N GLY A 188 -4.94 -39.27 59.41
CA GLY A 188 -4.02 -39.52 60.50
C GLY A 188 -4.33 -40.75 61.36
N GLU A 189 -4.48 -41.93 60.74
CA GLU A 189 -4.43 -43.23 61.43
C GLU A 189 -3.00 -43.79 61.50
#